data_AF-A0A3N5ETF1-F1
#
_entry.id   AF-A0A3N5ETF1-F1
#
_cell.length_a   1.000
_cell.length_b   1.000
_cell.length_c   1.000
_cell.angle_alpha   90.00
_cell.angle_beta   90.00
_cell.angle_gamma   90.00
#
_symmetry.space_group_name_H-M   'P 1'
#
loop_
_entity.id
_entity.type
_entity.pdbx_description
1 polymer ?
#
loop_
_entity_poly.entity_id
_entity_poly.type
_entity_poly.pdbx_seq_one_letter_code
_entity_poly.pdbx_strand_id
1 'polypeptide(L)'
;MAVAHGDRQGGGIGDLLLEGVDVDVVVAGAVHLREFHGRVWYLCGWLTSTRRAGYGTAVSLTIGIDEVGYGPSLGPMVVAGACASGRLPLGVCIGDSKKVFSQQKGIETLEPAVLGFLRASTFADLLCKLSATMPDAPWYGAPLCLPLRAPLPELAGSWARLVEPAEFNRETRSRNKSDFLFDVAAGLINRVRAAHPGRELRFVVGKHGGRTFYLSGIQTLISPTVMVIEETRERSAYRIPGATIEFLMDAEERHELVALASMIGKYVRECAMKLFNDWWARHHDGLRRTAGYGADGRRFFREIQPYFSKLNIAKESVLRLR
;
A
#
# COMPACT_ATOMS: atom_id res chain seq x y z
N MET A 1 -11.72 0.04 -80.13
CA MET A 1 -13.15 0.42 -80.06
C MET A 1 -13.42 1.05 -78.71
N ALA A 2 -14.08 2.23 -78.72
CA ALA A 2 -14.80 2.97 -77.67
C ALA A 2 -14.23 2.95 -76.22
N VAL A 3 -13.69 4.02 -75.62
CA VAL A 3 -14.18 5.41 -75.36
C VAL A 3 -15.25 5.53 -74.25
N ALA A 4 -14.75 5.96 -73.08
CA ALA A 4 -15.18 7.09 -72.23
C ALA A 4 -16.36 7.07 -71.25
N HIS A 5 -16.11 7.89 -70.20
CA HIS A 5 -16.95 8.63 -69.23
C HIS A 5 -17.49 7.83 -68.04
N GLY A 6 -17.20 8.20 -66.79
CA GLY A 6 -17.45 9.50 -66.12
C GLY A 6 -18.70 9.28 -65.23
N ASP A 7 -18.88 9.74 -64.00
CA ASP A 7 -18.28 10.77 -63.17
C ASP A 7 -18.87 10.58 -61.73
N ARG A 8 -18.14 11.02 -60.71
CA ARG A 8 -18.61 11.67 -59.46
C ARG A 8 -19.41 10.98 -58.32
N GLN A 9 -18.82 11.19 -57.12
CA GLN A 9 -19.38 11.49 -55.78
C GLN A 9 -19.69 10.39 -54.75
N GLY A 10 -19.17 10.60 -53.52
CA GLY A 10 -19.77 10.14 -52.26
C GLY A 10 -18.73 9.70 -51.23
N GLY A 11 -18.69 10.35 -50.07
CA GLY A 11 -17.65 10.18 -49.05
C GLY A 11 -17.75 8.89 -48.22
N GLY A 12 -16.75 8.67 -47.38
CA GLY A 12 -16.77 7.58 -46.40
C GLY A 12 -15.38 7.26 -45.86
N ILE A 13 -14.97 8.00 -44.83
CA ILE A 13 -13.91 7.58 -43.91
C ILE A 13 -14.39 6.26 -43.27
N GLY A 14 -13.56 5.21 -43.31
CA GLY A 14 -13.91 3.88 -42.80
C GLY A 14 -12.69 3.12 -42.31
N ASP A 15 -12.34 3.36 -41.04
CA ASP A 15 -12.00 2.38 -40.02
C ASP A 15 -10.92 1.32 -40.30
N LEU A 16 -9.71 1.60 -39.80
CA LEU A 16 -8.86 0.58 -39.21
C LEU A 16 -8.62 0.96 -37.75
N LEU A 17 -9.40 0.34 -36.88
CA LEU A 17 -9.35 0.44 -35.41
C LEU A 17 -8.00 -0.07 -34.89
N LEU A 18 -7.24 0.85 -34.29
CA LEU A 18 -6.20 0.55 -33.31
C LEU A 18 -6.89 0.48 -31.94
N GLU A 19 -7.01 -0.71 -31.34
CA GLU A 19 -7.34 -0.84 -29.92
C GLU A 19 -6.11 -0.44 -29.10
N GLY A 20 -6.05 0.85 -28.74
CA GLY A 20 -5.10 1.41 -27.78
C GLY A 20 -5.56 1.13 -26.35
N VAL A 21 -4.67 0.54 -25.56
CA VAL A 21 -4.80 0.45 -24.11
C VAL A 21 -4.42 1.81 -23.54
N ASP A 22 -5.41 2.59 -23.10
CA ASP A 22 -5.17 3.82 -22.34
C ASP A 22 -4.61 3.47 -20.96
N VAL A 23 -3.34 3.80 -20.75
CA VAL A 23 -2.71 3.87 -19.42
C VAL A 23 -2.64 5.35 -19.08
N ASP A 24 -3.55 5.83 -18.24
CA ASP A 24 -3.49 7.18 -17.70
C ASP A 24 -2.24 7.34 -16.82
N VAL A 25 -1.17 7.86 -17.44
CA VAL A 25 0.00 8.39 -16.75
C VAL A 25 -0.23 9.87 -16.56
N VAL A 26 -0.46 10.30 -15.31
CA VAL A 26 -0.56 11.72 -14.98
C VAL A 26 0.81 12.37 -15.17
N VAL A 27 0.96 13.13 -16.25
CA VAL A 27 2.03 14.09 -16.47
C VAL A 27 1.60 15.42 -15.84
N ALA A 28 2.41 15.91 -14.90
CA ALA A 28 2.24 17.23 -14.33
C ALA A 28 2.56 18.31 -15.38
N GLY A 29 1.55 19.10 -15.75
CA GLY A 29 1.72 20.45 -16.29
C GLY A 29 1.66 20.61 -17.81
N ALA A 30 0.48 20.91 -18.34
CA ALA A 30 0.29 21.93 -19.37
C ALA A 30 -1.20 22.29 -19.47
N VAL A 31 -1.51 23.56 -19.28
CA VAL A 31 -2.83 24.14 -19.50
C VAL A 31 -3.13 24.12 -20.99
N HIS A 32 -4.24 23.52 -21.40
CA HIS A 32 -4.97 23.96 -22.59
C HIS A 32 -6.48 23.87 -22.34
N LEU A 33 -7.08 25.04 -22.14
CA LEU A 33 -8.52 25.26 -22.19
C LEU A 33 -9.01 24.94 -23.61
N ARG A 34 -9.94 23.99 -23.75
CA ARG A 34 -10.98 23.98 -24.81
C ARG A 34 -12.13 23.03 -24.45
N GLU A 35 -13.26 23.66 -24.19
CA GLU A 35 -14.66 23.30 -24.47
C GLU A 35 -15.22 21.90 -24.18
N PHE A 36 -16.27 21.94 -23.36
CA PHE A 36 -17.25 20.91 -23.00
C PHE A 36 -17.91 20.19 -24.20
N HIS A 37 -18.17 18.88 -24.07
CA HIS A 37 -19.48 18.26 -24.38
C HIS A 37 -19.61 16.79 -23.89
N GLY A 38 -20.48 16.55 -22.88
CA GLY A 38 -21.24 15.31 -22.54
C GLY A 38 -20.47 14.02 -22.15
N ARG A 39 -20.88 13.14 -21.21
CA ARG A 39 -22.11 12.92 -20.42
C ARG A 39 -21.75 12.36 -19.02
N VAL A 40 -22.61 12.69 -18.05
CA VAL A 40 -22.81 12.24 -16.63
C VAL A 40 -22.55 10.72 -16.42
N TRP A 41 -21.98 10.18 -15.32
CA TRP A 41 -22.47 9.89 -13.94
C TRP A 41 -21.26 9.45 -13.06
N TYR A 42 -21.13 9.60 -11.72
CA TYR A 42 -22.07 9.68 -10.60
C TYR A 42 -21.64 10.71 -9.54
N LEU A 43 -22.59 11.54 -9.09
CA LEU A 43 -22.47 12.35 -7.89
C LEU A 43 -22.78 11.46 -6.67
N CYS A 44 -21.78 11.13 -5.86
CA CYS A 44 -22.03 10.49 -4.57
C CYS A 44 -22.47 11.57 -3.58
N GLY A 45 -23.79 11.72 -3.42
CA GLY A 45 -24.41 12.68 -2.52
C GLY A 45 -24.12 12.35 -1.07
N TRP A 46 -23.22 13.10 -0.45
CA TRP A 46 -23.08 13.14 1.00
C TRP A 46 -24.17 14.05 1.57
N LEU A 47 -25.20 13.45 2.18
CA LEU A 47 -26.09 14.16 3.10
C LEU A 47 -25.32 14.45 4.38
N THR A 48 -24.61 15.57 4.43
CA THR A 48 -24.13 16.13 5.70
C THR A 48 -25.29 16.83 6.39
N SER A 49 -25.84 16.18 7.41
CA SER A 49 -26.61 16.84 8.47
C SER A 49 -25.73 17.91 9.11
N THR A 50 -26.00 19.16 8.80
CA THR A 50 -25.33 20.31 9.41
C THR A 50 -26.13 20.75 10.65
N ARG A 51 -25.79 20.18 11.81
CA ARG A 51 -25.96 20.92 13.07
C ARG A 51 -24.63 21.58 13.40
N ARG A 52 -24.55 22.87 13.06
CA ARG A 52 -23.55 23.81 13.58
C ARG A 52 -23.70 23.89 15.10
N ALA A 53 -22.70 23.42 15.82
CA ALA A 53 -22.36 23.90 17.15
C ALA A 53 -20.88 24.25 17.11
N GLY A 54 -20.58 25.55 17.29
CA GLY A 54 -19.22 26.07 17.22
C GLY A 54 -18.38 25.59 18.40
N TYR A 55 -17.31 24.88 18.08
CA TYR A 55 -16.07 24.80 18.85
C TYR A 55 -14.94 24.81 17.82
N GLY A 56 -13.86 25.55 18.08
CA GLY A 56 -12.76 25.77 17.14
C GLY A 56 -12.36 24.50 16.41
N THR A 57 -12.26 24.56 15.08
CA THR A 57 -11.99 23.40 14.23
C THR A 57 -10.63 22.81 14.57
N ALA A 58 -10.60 21.87 15.50
CA ALA A 58 -9.48 20.95 15.65
C ALA A 58 -9.35 20.24 14.29
N VAL A 59 -8.31 20.57 13.54
CA VAL A 59 -8.02 19.92 12.26
C VAL A 59 -7.80 18.45 12.56
N SER A 60 -8.77 17.61 12.17
CA SER A 60 -8.68 16.18 12.37
C SER A 60 -7.63 15.61 11.42
N LEU A 61 -6.66 14.87 11.96
CA LEU A 61 -5.68 14.16 11.15
C LEU A 61 -6.29 12.85 10.70
N THR A 62 -6.31 12.60 9.40
CA THR A 62 -6.75 11.32 8.84
C THR A 62 -5.52 10.46 8.54
N ILE A 63 -5.60 9.19 8.91
CA ILE A 63 -4.55 8.20 8.72
C ILE A 63 -5.14 7.01 7.96
N GLY A 64 -4.61 6.72 6.78
CA GLY A 64 -4.86 5.48 6.06
C GLY A 64 -3.85 4.41 6.48
N ILE A 65 -4.30 3.18 6.70
CA ILE A 65 -3.45 2.03 7.06
C ILE A 65 -3.82 0.85 6.15
N ASP A 66 -2.81 0.14 5.65
CA ASP A 66 -3.00 -1.09 4.87
C ASP A 66 -1.86 -2.08 5.10
N GLU A 67 -2.11 -3.38 4.82
CA GLU A 67 -1.09 -4.42 4.86
C GLU A 67 -0.72 -4.97 3.48
N VAL A 68 0.53 -5.37 3.33
CA VAL A 68 1.04 -6.04 2.13
C VAL A 68 1.91 -7.24 2.52
N GLY A 69 1.79 -8.32 1.73
CA GLY A 69 2.63 -9.50 1.93
C GLY A 69 2.19 -10.38 3.09
N TYR A 70 0.89 -10.47 3.37
CA TYR A 70 0.32 -11.41 4.34
C TYR A 70 0.43 -12.89 3.89
N GLY A 71 0.15 -13.16 2.60
CA GLY A 71 0.12 -14.53 2.03
C GLY A 71 1.45 -15.22 1.66
N PRO A 72 2.55 -14.54 1.25
CA PRO A 72 3.83 -15.14 0.94
C PRO A 72 4.40 -16.02 2.05
N SER A 73 5.15 -17.06 1.67
CA SER A 73 5.96 -17.82 2.61
C SER A 73 7.37 -17.26 2.79
N LEU A 74 7.83 -16.38 1.88
CA LEU A 74 9.14 -15.74 1.94
C LEU A 74 9.02 -14.21 2.00
N GLY A 75 10.01 -13.58 2.63
CA GLY A 75 10.12 -12.13 2.77
C GLY A 75 9.18 -11.51 3.81
N PRO A 76 9.25 -10.17 3.98
CA PRO A 76 8.48 -9.47 5.00
C PRO A 76 6.99 -9.37 4.70
N MET A 77 6.21 -9.30 5.78
CA MET A 77 4.89 -8.67 5.79
C MET A 77 5.09 -7.20 6.17
N VAL A 78 4.38 -6.29 5.54
CA VAL A 78 4.50 -4.86 5.80
C VAL A 78 3.13 -4.31 6.16
N VAL A 79 3.02 -3.61 7.28
CA VAL A 79 1.87 -2.75 7.59
C VAL A 79 2.35 -1.31 7.46
N ALA A 80 1.70 -0.52 6.61
CA ALA A 80 2.09 0.85 6.32
C ALA A 80 0.96 1.82 6.68
N GLY A 81 1.32 3.08 6.93
CA GLY A 81 0.38 4.16 7.19
C GLY A 81 0.79 5.46 6.54
N ALA A 82 -0.19 6.25 6.11
CA ALA A 82 -0.01 7.58 5.54
C ALA A 82 -1.02 8.56 6.16
N CYS A 83 -0.58 9.78 6.48
CA CYS A 83 -1.39 10.79 7.15
C CYS A 83 -1.42 12.12 6.40
N ALA A 84 -2.59 12.76 6.40
CA ALA A 84 -2.79 14.12 5.95
C ALA A 84 -3.80 14.85 6.84
N SER A 85 -3.69 16.18 6.90
CA SER A 85 -4.61 17.08 7.61
C SER A 85 -5.85 17.48 6.78
N GLY A 86 -6.13 16.74 5.70
CA GLY A 86 -7.19 17.00 4.74
C GLY A 86 -7.13 16.01 3.58
N ARG A 87 -7.83 16.32 2.48
CA ARG A 87 -7.70 15.57 1.22
C ARG A 87 -6.31 15.74 0.64
N LEU A 88 -5.87 14.76 -0.16
CA LEU A 88 -4.68 14.94 -0.98
C LEU A 88 -4.90 16.12 -1.97
N PRO A 89 -3.81 16.80 -2.40
CA PRO A 89 -3.89 17.92 -3.32
C PRO A 89 -4.66 17.60 -4.60
N LEU A 90 -5.36 18.60 -5.14
CA LEU A 90 -6.06 18.49 -6.43
C LEU A 90 -5.08 18.05 -7.53
N GLY A 91 -5.46 17.02 -8.30
CA GLY A 91 -4.65 16.44 -9.37
C GLY A 91 -3.77 15.26 -8.95
N VAL A 92 -3.71 14.91 -7.66
CA VAL A 92 -3.05 13.69 -7.18
C VAL A 92 -4.08 12.57 -7.05
N CYS A 93 -4.05 11.63 -7.99
CA CYS A 93 -4.85 10.40 -7.91
C CYS A 93 -3.97 9.24 -7.48
N ILE A 94 -4.31 8.59 -6.37
CA ILE A 94 -3.62 7.39 -5.91
C ILE A 94 -4.42 6.18 -6.38
N GLY A 95 -3.82 5.41 -7.28
CA GLY A 95 -4.43 4.20 -7.82
C GLY A 95 -4.32 3.01 -6.86
N ASP A 96 -5.21 2.04 -7.03
CA ASP A 96 -5.10 0.73 -6.40
C ASP A 96 -3.75 0.09 -6.78
N SER A 97 -2.97 -0.24 -5.75
CA SER A 97 -1.64 -0.80 -5.91
C SER A 97 -1.65 -2.12 -6.71
N LYS A 98 -2.76 -2.87 -6.74
CA LYS A 98 -2.93 -4.11 -7.53
C LYS A 98 -3.14 -3.84 -9.01
N LYS A 99 -3.71 -2.69 -9.37
CA LYS A 99 -3.89 -2.24 -10.76
C LYS A 99 -2.61 -1.59 -11.31
N VAL A 100 -1.93 -0.82 -10.45
CA VAL A 100 -0.69 -0.09 -10.80
C VAL A 100 0.52 -1.00 -10.88
N PHE A 101 0.64 -2.01 -10.01
CA PHE A 101 1.80 -2.89 -9.94
C PHE A 101 1.48 -4.33 -10.33
N SER A 102 2.36 -4.90 -11.14
CA SER A 102 2.54 -6.35 -11.28
C SER A 102 4.05 -6.65 -11.39
N GLN A 103 4.45 -7.89 -11.15
CA GLN A 103 5.84 -8.31 -11.34
C GLN A 103 6.34 -8.07 -12.77
N GLN A 104 5.44 -8.07 -13.76
CA GLN A 104 5.77 -7.76 -15.15
C GLN A 104 5.95 -6.27 -15.41
N LYS A 105 5.13 -5.42 -14.77
CA LYS A 105 5.20 -3.96 -14.89
C LYS A 105 6.39 -3.35 -14.14
N GLY A 106 6.93 -4.07 -13.16
CA GLY A 106 8.09 -3.62 -12.38
C GLY A 106 7.72 -2.71 -11.21
N ILE A 107 8.69 -2.50 -10.32
CA ILE A 107 8.53 -1.71 -9.08
C ILE A 107 8.43 -0.20 -9.39
N GLU A 108 8.96 0.23 -10.52
CA GLU A 108 9.01 1.61 -10.99
C GLU A 108 7.63 2.26 -11.12
N THR A 109 6.56 1.47 -11.29
CA THR A 109 5.19 2.01 -11.37
C THR A 109 4.69 2.55 -10.02
N LEU A 110 5.30 2.13 -8.90
CA LEU A 110 4.98 2.63 -7.57
C LEU A 110 5.74 3.90 -7.20
N GLU A 111 6.88 4.15 -7.85
CA GLU A 111 7.84 5.18 -7.48
C GLU A 111 7.31 6.60 -7.59
N PRO A 112 6.55 7.01 -8.63
CA PRO A 112 6.02 8.36 -8.72
C PRO A 112 5.19 8.76 -7.49
N ALA A 113 4.35 7.85 -6.98
CA ALA A 113 3.58 8.12 -5.77
C ALA A 113 4.47 8.04 -4.53
N VAL A 114 5.14 6.91 -4.30
CA VAL A 114 5.84 6.65 -3.04
C VAL A 114 7.03 7.60 -2.85
N LEU A 115 7.89 7.72 -3.86
CA LEU A 115 9.08 8.58 -3.79
C LEU A 115 8.73 10.04 -4.08
N GLY A 116 7.62 10.34 -4.74
CA GLY A 116 7.12 11.71 -4.83
C GLY A 116 6.79 12.28 -3.44
N PHE A 117 6.07 11.52 -2.62
CA PHE A 117 5.71 11.92 -1.24
C PHE A 117 6.90 11.84 -0.29
N LEU A 118 7.64 10.74 -0.30
CA LEU A 118 8.68 10.48 0.71
C LEU A 118 10.03 11.05 0.30
N ARG A 119 10.33 11.19 -1.00
CA ARG A 119 11.60 11.74 -1.51
C ARG A 119 12.83 11.01 -0.97
N ALA A 120 12.72 9.69 -0.77
CA ALA A 120 13.80 8.88 -0.24
C ALA A 120 14.84 8.58 -1.32
N SER A 121 16.12 8.64 -0.95
CA SER A 121 17.26 8.40 -1.85
C SER A 121 17.84 6.99 -1.75
N THR A 122 17.60 6.31 -0.62
CA THR A 122 18.02 4.93 -0.38
C THR A 122 16.94 4.17 0.37
N PHE A 123 17.01 2.84 0.40
CA PHE A 123 16.08 2.04 1.21
C PHE A 123 16.18 2.36 2.71
N ALA A 124 17.38 2.64 3.23
CA ALA A 124 17.56 3.04 4.62
C ALA A 124 16.92 4.41 4.91
N ASP A 125 17.09 5.38 4.01
CA ASP A 125 16.43 6.69 4.08
C ASP A 125 14.90 6.55 3.99
N LEU A 126 14.40 5.67 3.12
CA LEU A 126 12.98 5.36 3.03
C LEU A 126 12.42 4.84 4.36
N LEU A 127 13.10 3.87 4.98
CA LEU A 127 12.67 3.35 6.28
C LEU A 127 12.74 4.42 7.37
N CYS A 128 13.77 5.27 7.37
CA CYS A 128 13.88 6.40 8.30
C CYS A 128 12.67 7.34 8.19
N LYS A 129 12.29 7.72 6.96
CA LYS A 129 11.13 8.59 6.71
C LYS A 129 9.80 7.95 7.09
N LEU A 130 9.72 6.62 7.00
CA LEU A 130 8.59 5.82 7.46
C LEU A 130 8.66 5.48 8.96
N SER A 131 9.57 6.10 9.73
CA SER A 131 9.78 5.78 11.14
C SER A 131 9.94 4.27 11.42
N ALA A 132 10.47 3.53 10.45
CA ALA A 132 10.58 2.09 10.45
C ALA A 132 12.02 1.65 10.76
N THR A 133 12.16 0.52 11.46
CA THR A 133 13.46 -0.06 11.76
C THR A 133 13.87 -1.02 10.64
N MET A 134 15.13 -0.93 10.19
CA MET A 134 15.73 -1.92 9.30
C MET A 134 15.77 -3.28 10.02
N PRO A 135 15.22 -4.36 9.45
CA PRO A 135 15.33 -5.66 10.09
C PRO A 135 16.78 -6.16 10.13
N ASP A 136 17.10 -6.94 11.15
CA ASP A 136 18.41 -7.58 11.29
C ASP A 136 18.45 -8.87 10.46
N ALA A 137 18.79 -8.72 9.17
CA ALA A 137 19.00 -9.84 8.27
C ALA A 137 20.11 -9.50 7.26
N PRO A 138 20.89 -10.51 6.82
CA PRO A 138 22.11 -10.26 6.04
C PRO A 138 21.84 -9.65 4.66
N TRP A 139 20.64 -9.84 4.11
CA TRP A 139 20.26 -9.25 2.83
C TRP A 139 20.09 -7.72 2.88
N TYR A 140 19.90 -7.11 4.05
CA TYR A 140 19.80 -5.66 4.20
C TYR A 140 21.16 -4.94 4.29
N GLY A 141 22.27 -5.67 4.33
CA GLY A 141 23.59 -5.09 4.48
C GLY A 141 24.10 -4.33 3.24
N ALA A 142 23.53 -4.59 2.06
CA ALA A 142 23.89 -3.88 0.84
C ALA A 142 23.04 -2.60 0.68
N PRO A 143 23.64 -1.46 0.27
CA PRO A 143 22.85 -0.26 -0.01
C PRO A 143 21.97 -0.49 -1.24
N LEU A 144 20.71 -0.02 -1.16
CA LEU A 144 19.80 0.07 -2.29
C LEU A 144 19.48 1.53 -2.55
N CYS A 145 20.01 2.08 -3.63
CA CYS A 145 19.68 3.43 -4.11
C CYS A 145 18.29 3.44 -4.73
N LEU A 146 17.54 4.52 -4.50
CA LEU A 146 16.20 4.74 -5.04
C LEU A 146 16.22 5.94 -5.99
N PRO A 147 15.46 5.92 -7.09
CA PRO A 147 15.49 7.00 -8.07
C PRO A 147 14.83 8.27 -7.52
N LEU A 148 15.34 9.43 -7.93
CA LEU A 148 14.69 10.69 -7.63
C LEU A 148 13.38 10.82 -8.44
N ARG A 149 12.32 11.30 -7.79
CA ARG A 149 11.02 11.55 -8.42
C ARG A 149 10.58 12.98 -8.15
N ALA A 150 9.71 13.49 -9.04
CA ALA A 150 9.14 14.82 -8.89
C ALA A 150 8.43 14.91 -7.52
N PRO A 151 8.70 15.96 -6.72
CA PRO A 151 8.19 16.04 -5.37
C PRO A 151 6.67 16.25 -5.39
N LEU A 152 5.97 15.49 -4.55
CA LEU A 152 4.57 15.70 -4.19
C LEU A 152 4.50 16.47 -2.86
N PRO A 153 3.34 17.08 -2.52
CA PRO A 153 3.17 17.80 -1.26
C PRO A 153 3.43 16.92 -0.04
N GLU A 154 3.92 17.53 1.04
CA GLU A 154 4.36 16.80 2.22
C GLU A 154 3.18 16.13 2.96
N LEU A 155 3.41 14.90 3.41
CA LEU A 155 2.46 14.18 4.28
C LEU A 155 2.58 14.71 5.71
N ALA A 156 1.46 14.75 6.43
CA ALA A 156 1.48 15.08 7.86
C ALA A 156 2.17 13.99 8.70
N GLY A 157 2.31 12.78 8.15
CA GLY A 157 3.08 11.69 8.74
C GLY A 157 3.04 10.43 7.87
N SER A 158 4.02 9.55 8.06
CA SER A 158 4.04 8.24 7.42
C SER A 158 4.74 7.21 8.30
N TRP A 159 4.29 5.96 8.21
CA TRP A 159 4.78 4.87 9.06
C TRP A 159 4.87 3.57 8.27
N ALA A 160 5.80 2.71 8.65
CA ALA A 160 5.80 1.31 8.24
C ALA A 160 6.32 0.39 9.34
N ARG A 161 5.83 -0.85 9.35
CA ARG A 161 6.34 -1.94 10.16
C ARG A 161 6.56 -3.16 9.27
N LEU A 162 7.83 -3.53 9.10
CA LEU A 162 8.24 -4.75 8.42
C LEU A 162 8.30 -5.89 9.43
N VAL A 163 7.74 -7.04 9.11
CA VAL A 163 7.73 -8.23 9.95
C VAL A 163 8.39 -9.37 9.18
N GLU A 164 9.60 -9.72 9.59
CA GLU A 164 10.41 -10.77 8.98
C GLU A 164 9.90 -12.17 9.32
N PRO A 165 10.24 -13.21 8.53
CA PRO A 165 9.79 -14.58 8.80
C PRO A 165 10.10 -15.08 10.21
N ALA A 166 11.27 -14.77 10.77
CA ALA A 166 11.63 -15.20 12.13
C ALA A 166 10.68 -14.63 13.20
N GLU A 167 10.39 -13.33 13.11
CA GLU A 167 9.42 -12.68 13.99
C GLU A 167 8.03 -13.25 13.77
N PHE A 168 7.58 -13.31 12.52
CA PHE A 168 6.28 -13.86 12.18
C PHE A 168 6.08 -15.26 12.80
N ASN A 169 7.06 -16.14 12.61
CA ASN A 169 7.04 -17.50 13.14
C ASN A 169 6.99 -17.54 14.67
N ARG A 170 7.75 -16.67 15.35
CA ARG A 170 7.76 -16.61 16.81
C ARG A 170 6.41 -16.16 17.33
N GLU A 171 5.86 -15.09 16.75
CA GLU A 171 4.62 -14.47 17.23
C GLU A 171 3.37 -15.29 16.91
N THR A 172 3.39 -16.11 15.84
CA THR A 172 2.24 -16.96 15.47
C THR A 172 2.31 -18.38 16.05
N ARG A 173 3.25 -18.66 16.97
CA ARG A 173 3.25 -19.93 17.73
C ARG A 173 2.12 -19.99 18.76
N SER A 174 1.77 -18.85 19.35
CA SER A 174 0.81 -18.74 20.46
C SER A 174 -0.53 -18.09 20.07
N ARG A 175 -0.66 -17.60 18.85
CA ARG A 175 -1.85 -16.93 18.31
C ARG A 175 -1.96 -17.14 16.81
N ASN A 176 -3.16 -17.00 16.25
CA ASN A 176 -3.33 -17.13 14.81
C ASN A 176 -2.75 -15.92 14.05
N LYS A 177 -2.55 -16.09 12.74
CA LYS A 177 -1.93 -15.07 11.87
C LYS A 177 -2.75 -13.80 11.78
N SER A 178 -4.08 -13.92 11.84
CA SER A 178 -4.99 -12.78 11.77
C SER A 178 -4.96 -11.95 13.05
N ASP A 179 -4.79 -12.57 14.22
CA ASP A 179 -4.57 -11.89 15.50
C ASP A 179 -3.27 -11.12 15.46
N PHE A 180 -2.18 -11.79 15.06
CA PHE A 180 -0.88 -11.14 14.99
C PHE A 180 -0.85 -9.97 13.99
N LEU A 181 -1.49 -10.11 12.83
CA LEU A 181 -1.62 -8.99 11.88
C LEU A 181 -2.34 -7.80 12.51
N PHE A 182 -3.44 -8.05 13.23
CA PHE A 182 -4.16 -7.00 13.94
C PHE A 182 -3.30 -6.37 15.05
N ASP A 183 -2.51 -7.16 15.78
CA ASP A 183 -1.59 -6.64 16.79
C ASP A 183 -0.58 -5.65 16.20
N VAL A 184 -0.04 -5.95 15.01
CA VAL A 184 0.88 -5.07 14.29
C VAL A 184 0.18 -3.77 13.88
N ALA A 185 -1.04 -3.85 13.35
CA ALA A 185 -1.83 -2.68 12.98
C ALA A 185 -2.21 -1.82 14.20
N ALA A 186 -2.60 -2.45 15.31
CA ALA A 186 -2.90 -1.80 16.59
C ALA A 186 -1.66 -1.09 17.16
N GLY A 187 -0.48 -1.71 17.03
CA GLY A 187 0.79 -1.09 17.40
C GLY A 187 1.07 0.21 16.62
N LEU A 188 0.78 0.23 15.31
CA LEU A 188 0.90 1.44 14.49
C LEU A 188 -0.12 2.51 14.94
N ILE A 189 -1.39 2.14 15.16
CA ILE A 189 -2.42 3.05 15.67
C ILE A 189 -1.98 3.70 16.99
N ASN A 190 -1.49 2.90 17.93
CA ASN A 190 -1.02 3.41 19.23
C ASN A 190 0.19 4.33 19.10
N ARG A 191 1.13 4.02 18.20
CA ARG A 191 2.29 4.88 17.93
C ARG A 191 1.85 6.24 17.39
N VAL A 192 0.90 6.27 16.45
CA VAL A 192 0.35 7.52 15.91
C VAL A 192 -0.36 8.32 17.00
N ARG A 193 -1.19 7.67 17.82
CA ARG A 193 -1.89 8.30 18.95
C ARG A 193 -0.91 8.92 19.95
N ALA A 194 0.14 8.19 20.32
CA ALA A 194 1.18 8.67 21.23
C ALA A 194 1.94 9.88 20.67
N ALA A 195 2.15 9.94 19.35
CA ALA A 195 2.82 11.06 18.70
C ALA A 195 1.94 12.32 18.56
N HIS A 196 0.63 12.21 18.76
CA HIS A 196 -0.33 13.30 18.56
C HIS A 196 -1.27 13.48 19.77
N PRO A 197 -0.73 13.76 20.97
CA PRO A 197 -1.54 13.94 22.17
C PRO A 197 -2.52 15.12 22.00
N GLY A 198 -3.76 14.93 22.46
CA GLY A 198 -4.80 15.97 22.44
C GLY A 198 -5.39 16.30 21.06
N ARG A 199 -4.96 15.61 19.98
CA ARG A 199 -5.57 15.75 18.65
C ARG A 199 -6.67 14.73 18.44
N GLU A 200 -7.71 15.14 17.73
CA GLU A 200 -8.76 14.24 17.25
C GLU A 200 -8.28 13.51 15.99
N LEU A 201 -8.15 12.19 16.05
CA LEU A 201 -7.60 11.37 14.97
C LEU A 201 -8.67 10.53 14.29
N ARG A 202 -8.56 10.36 12.97
CA ARG A 202 -9.39 9.45 12.18
C ARG A 202 -8.54 8.38 11.52
N PHE A 203 -8.70 7.14 11.94
CA PHE A 203 -8.04 5.99 11.32
C PHE A 203 -8.98 5.32 10.32
N VAL A 204 -8.49 5.09 9.11
CA VAL A 204 -9.14 4.28 8.08
C VAL A 204 -8.20 3.15 7.72
N VAL A 205 -8.63 1.91 7.91
CA VAL A 205 -7.81 0.72 7.85
C VAL A 205 -8.41 -0.26 6.86
N GLY A 206 -7.59 -0.85 6.00
CA GLY A 206 -7.98 -2.01 5.20
C GLY A 206 -8.46 -3.15 6.11
N LYS A 207 -9.64 -3.71 5.83
CA LYS A 207 -10.10 -4.93 6.52
C LYS A 207 -9.15 -6.07 6.20
N HIS A 208 -8.70 -6.74 7.24
CA HIS A 208 -7.65 -7.75 7.13
C HIS A 208 -7.93 -8.98 7.97
N GLY A 209 -7.22 -10.06 7.67
CA GLY A 209 -7.29 -11.31 8.42
C GLY A 209 -8.67 -12.00 8.43
N GLY A 210 -9.57 -11.65 7.51
CA GLY A 210 -10.93 -12.20 7.44
C GLY A 210 -11.87 -11.73 8.56
N ARG A 211 -11.53 -10.64 9.25
CA ARG A 211 -12.28 -10.13 10.41
C ARG A 211 -13.43 -9.21 9.99
N THR A 212 -14.58 -9.43 10.61
CA THR A 212 -15.72 -8.50 10.60
C THR A 212 -15.77 -7.67 11.88
N PHE A 213 -15.50 -8.30 13.02
CA PHE A 213 -15.61 -7.71 14.35
C PHE A 213 -14.20 -7.44 14.91
N TYR A 214 -13.98 -6.24 15.41
CA TYR A 214 -12.68 -5.77 15.92
C TYR A 214 -12.76 -5.29 17.37
N LEU A 215 -13.97 -5.22 17.96
CA LEU A 215 -14.20 -4.69 19.30
C LEU A 215 -13.24 -5.26 20.36
N SER A 216 -13.15 -6.59 20.48
CA SER A 216 -12.32 -7.25 21.50
C SER A 216 -10.83 -6.91 21.34
N GLY A 217 -10.35 -6.88 20.11
CA GLY A 217 -8.98 -6.50 19.79
C GLY A 217 -8.71 -5.02 20.13
N ILE A 218 -9.62 -4.11 19.78
CA ILE A 218 -9.48 -2.68 20.10
C ILE A 218 -9.49 -2.49 21.63
N GLN A 219 -10.40 -3.15 22.34
CA GLN A 219 -10.50 -3.10 23.81
C GLN A 219 -9.21 -3.56 24.48
N THR A 220 -8.61 -4.62 23.96
CA THR A 220 -7.42 -5.24 24.54
C THR A 220 -6.16 -4.45 24.24
N LEU A 221 -6.00 -3.97 23.00
CA LEU A 221 -4.71 -3.48 22.51
C LEU A 221 -4.64 -1.97 22.34
N ILE A 222 -5.77 -1.28 22.17
CA ILE A 222 -5.79 0.15 21.78
C ILE A 222 -6.41 1.00 22.88
N SER A 223 -7.60 0.64 23.35
CA SER A 223 -8.34 1.42 24.34
C SER A 223 -9.40 0.56 25.02
N PRO A 224 -9.43 0.44 26.36
CA PRO A 224 -10.48 -0.31 27.06
C PRO A 224 -11.88 0.32 26.89
N THR A 225 -11.93 1.64 26.63
CA THR A 225 -13.17 2.36 26.35
C THR A 225 -13.39 2.42 24.84
N VAL A 226 -14.40 1.69 24.36
CA VAL A 226 -14.78 1.62 22.95
C VAL A 226 -16.30 1.67 22.83
N MET A 227 -16.79 2.55 21.97
CA MET A 227 -18.18 2.54 21.50
C MET A 227 -18.20 1.98 20.08
N VAL A 228 -18.99 0.92 19.88
CA VAL A 228 -19.27 0.37 18.55
C VAL A 228 -20.23 1.32 17.83
N ILE A 229 -19.84 1.80 16.65
CA ILE A 229 -20.71 2.60 15.78
C ILE A 229 -21.43 1.67 14.80
N GLU A 230 -20.69 0.77 14.15
CA GLU A 230 -21.25 -0.29 13.32
C GLU A 230 -20.27 -1.46 13.15
N GLU A 231 -20.80 -2.64 12.85
CA GLU A 231 -20.03 -3.83 12.47
C GLU A 231 -20.77 -4.59 11.36
N THR A 232 -20.39 -4.32 10.11
CA THR A 232 -20.90 -5.01 8.91
C THR A 232 -19.76 -5.69 8.16
N ARG A 233 -20.09 -6.50 7.15
CA ARG A 233 -19.08 -7.12 6.29
C ARG A 233 -18.26 -6.05 5.56
N GLU A 234 -18.89 -4.98 5.10
CA GLU A 234 -18.31 -3.92 4.28
C GLU A 234 -17.55 -2.88 5.13
N ARG A 235 -18.10 -2.48 6.29
CA ARG A 235 -17.48 -1.48 7.19
C ARG A 235 -17.65 -1.83 8.67
N SER A 236 -16.61 -1.63 9.46
CA SER A 236 -16.68 -1.75 10.92
C SER A 236 -16.09 -0.50 11.55
N ALA A 237 -16.85 0.24 12.34
CA ALA A 237 -16.46 1.55 12.84
C ALA A 237 -16.64 1.65 14.36
N TYR A 238 -15.67 2.29 15.01
CA TYR A 238 -15.57 2.39 16.45
C TYR A 238 -15.15 3.81 16.84
N ARG A 239 -15.66 4.27 17.99
CA ARG A 239 -15.20 5.49 18.67
C ARG A 239 -14.43 5.10 19.91
N ILE A 240 -13.25 5.68 20.07
CA ILE A 240 -12.43 5.60 21.28
C ILE A 240 -12.10 7.02 21.76
N PRO A 241 -11.57 7.21 22.98
CA PRO A 241 -11.10 8.52 23.42
C PRO A 241 -10.07 9.12 22.45
N GLY A 242 -10.42 10.29 21.89
CA GLY A 242 -9.58 11.07 20.97
C GLY A 242 -9.47 10.53 19.54
N ALA A 243 -10.19 9.46 19.17
CA ALA A 243 -10.12 8.94 17.81
C ALA A 243 -11.37 8.17 17.34
N THR A 244 -11.58 8.15 16.02
CA THR A 244 -12.38 7.13 15.33
C THR A 244 -11.49 6.12 14.62
N ILE A 245 -11.93 4.86 14.58
CA ILE A 245 -11.25 3.80 13.83
C ILE A 245 -12.28 3.12 12.94
N GLU A 246 -12.02 3.12 11.64
CA GLU A 246 -12.86 2.51 10.62
C GLU A 246 -12.08 1.43 9.87
N PHE A 247 -12.63 0.23 9.77
CA PHE A 247 -12.12 -0.86 8.95
C PHE A 247 -13.01 -1.01 7.73
N LEU A 248 -12.45 -0.89 6.53
CA LEU A 248 -13.16 -0.91 5.26
C LEU A 248 -12.75 -2.08 4.38
N MET A 249 -13.71 -2.75 3.74
CA MET A 249 -13.45 -3.71 2.66
C MET A 249 -13.09 -2.96 1.38
N ASP A 250 -12.07 -3.44 0.65
CA ASP A 250 -11.53 -2.80 -0.55
C ASP A 250 -11.20 -1.32 -0.30
N ALA A 251 -10.60 -1.05 0.85
CA ALA A 251 -10.37 0.29 1.36
C ALA A 251 -9.48 1.13 0.43
N GLU A 252 -8.54 0.49 -0.26
CA GLU A 252 -7.67 1.10 -1.26
C GLU A 252 -8.44 1.67 -2.46
N GLU A 253 -9.63 1.15 -2.78
CA GLU A 253 -10.49 1.71 -3.83
C GLU A 253 -11.40 2.84 -3.31
N ARG A 254 -11.56 2.94 -2.00
CA ARG A 254 -12.52 3.83 -1.34
C ARG A 254 -11.87 5.00 -0.62
N HIS A 255 -10.57 4.94 -0.34
CA HIS A 255 -9.87 5.95 0.46
C HIS A 255 -8.41 6.16 0.02
N GLU A 256 -8.11 7.37 -0.44
CA GLU A 256 -6.82 7.75 -1.02
C GLU A 256 -5.60 7.50 -0.10
N LEU A 257 -5.72 7.78 1.20
CA LEU A 257 -4.62 7.52 2.15
C LEU A 257 -4.41 6.03 2.41
N VAL A 258 -5.45 5.20 2.26
CA VAL A 258 -5.30 3.75 2.37
C VAL A 258 -4.64 3.22 1.11
N ALA A 259 -5.05 3.71 -0.06
CA ALA A 259 -4.38 3.42 -1.33
C ALA A 259 -2.88 3.77 -1.27
N LEU A 260 -2.55 4.95 -0.71
CA LEU A 260 -1.17 5.38 -0.54
C LEU A 260 -0.40 4.48 0.44
N ALA A 261 -1.00 4.14 1.58
CA ALA A 261 -0.42 3.17 2.52
C ALA A 261 -0.16 1.81 1.84
N SER A 262 -1.09 1.33 1.00
CA SER A 262 -0.92 0.11 0.20
C SER A 262 0.28 0.21 -0.75
N MET A 263 0.40 1.33 -1.48
CA MET A 263 1.54 1.57 -2.38
C MET A 263 2.86 1.62 -1.62
N ILE A 264 2.91 2.32 -0.48
CA ILE A 264 4.09 2.37 0.39
C ILE A 264 4.47 0.97 0.86
N GLY A 265 3.52 0.21 1.41
CA GLY A 265 3.77 -1.14 1.91
C GLY A 265 4.29 -2.07 0.82
N LYS A 266 3.73 -1.97 -0.39
CA LYS A 266 4.17 -2.74 -1.54
C LYS A 266 5.56 -2.34 -2.02
N TYR A 267 5.85 -1.04 -2.11
CA TYR A 267 7.17 -0.57 -2.51
C TYR A 267 8.26 -1.00 -1.52
N VAL A 268 8.01 -0.81 -0.22
CA VAL A 268 8.91 -1.27 0.85
C VAL A 268 9.15 -2.78 0.76
N ARG A 269 8.09 -3.56 0.55
CA ARG A 269 8.21 -5.02 0.42
C ARG A 269 9.03 -5.40 -0.81
N GLU A 270 8.79 -4.80 -1.97
CA GLU A 270 9.52 -5.13 -3.20
C GLU A 270 10.99 -4.69 -3.13
N CYS A 271 11.31 -3.57 -2.48
CA CYS A 271 12.69 -3.20 -2.15
C CYS A 271 13.37 -4.27 -1.26
N ALA A 272 12.68 -4.73 -0.21
CA ALA A 272 13.17 -5.80 0.66
C ALA A 272 13.35 -7.12 -0.10
N MET A 273 12.40 -7.49 -0.97
CA MET A 273 12.50 -8.67 -1.81
C MET A 273 13.63 -8.56 -2.84
N LYS A 274 13.90 -7.37 -3.38
CA LYS A 274 15.04 -7.13 -4.27
C LYS A 274 16.36 -7.39 -3.54
N LEU A 275 16.53 -6.81 -2.36
CA LEU A 275 17.71 -7.05 -1.51
C LEU A 275 17.87 -8.53 -1.15
N PHE A 276 16.79 -9.20 -0.77
CA PHE A 276 16.75 -10.64 -0.50
C PHE A 276 17.20 -11.47 -1.71
N ASN A 277 16.61 -11.22 -2.87
CA ASN A 277 16.94 -11.93 -4.11
C ASN A 277 18.39 -11.67 -4.54
N ASP A 278 18.85 -10.42 -4.53
CA ASP A 278 20.20 -10.05 -4.94
C ASP A 278 21.25 -10.66 -3.98
N TRP A 279 20.95 -10.76 -2.68
CA TRP A 279 21.84 -11.43 -1.72
C TRP A 279 21.99 -12.92 -2.02
N TRP A 280 20.89 -13.63 -2.28
CA TRP A 280 20.94 -15.06 -2.59
C TRP A 280 21.58 -15.35 -3.96
N ALA A 281 21.34 -14.49 -4.97
CA ALA A 281 21.94 -14.64 -6.29
C ALA A 281 23.48 -14.54 -6.28
N ARG A 282 24.07 -13.84 -5.30
CA ARG A 282 25.53 -13.82 -5.12
C ARG A 282 26.11 -15.15 -4.60
N HIS A 283 25.28 -15.97 -3.96
CA HIS A 283 25.70 -17.24 -3.36
C HIS A 283 25.35 -18.45 -4.23
N HIS A 284 24.34 -18.32 -5.10
CA HIS A 284 23.86 -19.37 -5.97
C HIS A 284 23.76 -18.84 -7.41
N ASP A 285 24.71 -19.25 -8.25
CA ASP A 285 24.71 -18.91 -9.67
C ASP A 285 23.48 -19.50 -10.38
N GLY A 286 22.92 -18.73 -11.30
CA GLY A 286 21.69 -19.09 -12.03
C GLY A 286 20.38 -19.07 -11.21
N LEU A 287 20.41 -18.62 -9.95
CA LEU A 287 19.21 -18.58 -9.10
C LEU A 287 18.15 -17.60 -9.66
N ARG A 288 16.97 -18.13 -9.96
CA ARG A 288 15.84 -17.32 -10.44
C ARG A 288 15.17 -16.58 -9.29
N ARG A 289 14.88 -15.28 -9.50
CA ARG A 289 14.18 -14.43 -8.53
C ARG A 289 12.83 -15.01 -8.09
N THR A 290 12.43 -14.69 -6.86
CA THR A 290 11.15 -15.08 -6.27
C THR A 290 10.36 -13.88 -5.77
N ALA A 291 9.04 -13.95 -5.91
CA ALA A 291 8.10 -13.07 -5.24
C ALA A 291 7.68 -13.63 -3.85
N GLY A 292 8.03 -14.88 -3.55
CA GLY A 292 7.81 -15.54 -2.26
C GLY A 292 6.47 -16.27 -2.13
N TYR A 293 5.68 -16.38 -3.20
CA TYR A 293 4.33 -16.96 -3.16
C TYR A 293 4.30 -18.43 -3.61
N GLY A 294 3.44 -19.23 -2.98
CA GLY A 294 3.00 -20.52 -3.53
C GLY A 294 4.13 -21.43 -4.03
N ALA A 295 4.01 -21.90 -5.28
CA ALA A 295 5.00 -22.78 -5.91
C ALA A 295 6.33 -22.07 -6.19
N ASP A 296 6.29 -20.76 -6.50
CA ASP A 296 7.48 -19.93 -6.72
C ASP A 296 8.35 -19.87 -5.47
N GLY A 297 7.78 -19.52 -4.32
CA GLY A 297 8.50 -19.50 -3.05
C GLY A 297 9.03 -20.87 -2.63
N ARG A 298 8.24 -21.95 -2.83
CA ARG A 298 8.69 -23.33 -2.55
C ARG A 298 9.85 -23.77 -3.45
N ARG A 299 9.86 -23.33 -4.70
CA ARG A 299 10.97 -23.57 -5.62
C ARG A 299 12.22 -22.87 -5.09
N PHE A 300 12.16 -21.56 -4.91
CA PHE A 300 13.29 -20.76 -4.45
C PHE A 300 13.87 -21.30 -3.14
N PHE A 301 13.01 -21.60 -2.16
CA PHE A 301 13.43 -22.14 -0.87
C PHE A 301 14.24 -23.45 -1.01
N ARG A 302 13.82 -24.38 -1.89
CA ARG A 302 14.56 -25.63 -2.13
C ARG A 302 15.93 -25.39 -2.76
N GLU A 303 16.04 -24.42 -3.65
CA GLU A 303 17.31 -24.07 -4.32
C GLU A 303 18.33 -23.45 -3.35
N ILE A 304 17.88 -22.65 -2.37
CA ILE A 304 18.76 -22.01 -1.38
C ILE A 304 19.05 -22.85 -0.12
N GLN A 305 18.22 -23.86 0.15
CA GLN A 305 18.33 -24.69 1.37
C GLN A 305 19.73 -25.32 1.58
N PRO A 306 20.44 -25.81 0.54
CA PRO A 306 21.79 -26.38 0.71
C PRO A 306 22.83 -25.39 1.27
N TYR A 307 22.57 -24.09 1.18
CA TYR A 307 23.51 -23.04 1.59
C TYR A 307 23.35 -22.63 3.06
N PHE A 308 22.28 -23.04 3.75
CA PHE A 308 21.94 -22.56 5.09
C PHE A 308 23.04 -22.82 6.12
N SER A 309 23.56 -24.06 6.18
CA SER A 309 24.63 -24.41 7.11
C SER A 309 25.93 -23.66 6.81
N LYS A 310 26.27 -23.51 5.52
CA LYS A 310 27.49 -22.82 5.07
C LYS A 310 27.47 -21.32 5.41
N LEU A 311 26.29 -20.70 5.29
CA LEU A 311 26.10 -19.26 5.47
C LEU A 311 25.60 -18.89 6.88
N ASN A 312 25.48 -19.87 7.77
CA ASN A 312 24.92 -19.70 9.12
C ASN A 312 23.52 -19.02 9.12
N ILE A 313 22.65 -19.44 8.20
CA ILE A 313 21.29 -18.92 8.07
C ILE A 313 20.30 -19.91 8.66
N ALA A 314 19.55 -19.48 9.67
CA ALA A 314 18.45 -20.27 10.22
C ALA A 314 17.30 -20.38 9.21
N LYS A 315 16.70 -21.57 9.09
CA LYS A 315 15.56 -21.79 8.18
C LYS A 315 14.39 -20.85 8.49
N GLU A 316 14.14 -20.62 9.77
CA GLU A 316 13.03 -19.83 10.29
C GLU A 316 13.18 -18.34 10.01
N SER A 317 14.39 -17.85 9.69
CA SER A 317 14.59 -16.45 9.26
C SER A 317 14.23 -16.22 7.80
N VAL A 318 14.11 -17.29 7.01
CA VAL A 318 13.80 -17.21 5.58
C VAL A 318 12.35 -17.62 5.28
N LEU A 319 11.88 -18.69 5.93
CA LEU A 319 10.58 -19.30 5.66
C LEU A 319 9.57 -19.00 6.75
N ARG A 320 8.42 -18.43 6.39
CA ARG A 320 7.24 -18.40 7.26
C ARG A 320 6.64 -19.79 7.37
N LEU A 321 6.55 -20.28 8.59
CA LEU A 321 5.95 -21.54 8.95
C LEU A 321 4.42 -21.42 8.83
N ARG A 322 3.80 -22.56 8.56
CA ARG A 322 2.34 -22.62 8.42
C ARG A 322 1.67 -22.56 9.77
#